data_AF-A0AAD7MUX6-F1
#
_entry.id   AF-A0AAD7MUX6-F1
#
_cell.length_a   1.000
_cell.length_b   1.000
_cell.length_c   1.000
_cell.angle_alpha   90.00
_cell.angle_beta   90.00
_cell.angle_gamma   90.00
#
_symmetry.space_group_name_H-M   'P 1'
#
loop_
_entity.id
_entity.type
_entity.pdbx_description
1 polymer ?
#
loop_
_entity_poly.entity_id
_entity_poly.type
_entity_poly.pdbx_seq_one_letter_code
_entity_poly.pdbx_strand_id
1 'polypeptide(L)'
;LVLATERHYKMCVSELERLVVGRLFETTKLGMSGVAYKMREKLSKALKTRAEAIGKALNRYNDAVATLTPPRPRLTWHSIINTASLAEFDWLRETWEDIRSLPWAQPAVREAMVLYFGMKRATEEKVRLNVEIRHLVTFMLDDHVDYYRAIAKTLIPHPALAHELQRQWTFRMRINTSIAARLELTARLKCFTGSL
;
A
#
# COMPACT_ATOMS: atom_id res chain seq x y z
N LEU A 1 -36.24 -10.78 21.93
CA LEU A 1 -36.36 -9.57 21.08
C LEU A 1 -35.04 -8.81 20.98
N VAL A 2 -34.40 -8.44 22.11
CA VAL A 2 -33.12 -7.69 22.15
C VAL A 2 -31.97 -8.36 21.38
N LEU A 3 -31.79 -9.69 21.51
CA LEU A 3 -30.72 -10.41 20.79
C LEU A 3 -30.94 -10.46 19.27
N ALA A 4 -32.20 -10.44 18.82
CA ALA A 4 -32.53 -10.49 17.39
C ALA A 4 -32.29 -9.13 16.73
N THR A 5 -32.65 -8.02 17.40
CA THR A 5 -32.38 -6.66 16.92
C THR A 5 -30.89 -6.36 16.92
N GLU A 6 -30.14 -6.82 17.93
CA GLU A 6 -28.68 -6.68 17.96
C GLU A 6 -27.99 -7.46 16.84
N ARG A 7 -28.43 -8.69 16.57
CA ARG A 7 -27.92 -9.49 15.43
C ARG A 7 -28.22 -8.83 14.09
N HIS A 8 -29.45 -8.32 13.91
CA HIS A 8 -29.85 -7.63 12.69
C HIS A 8 -28.99 -6.39 12.45
N TYR A 9 -28.79 -5.58 13.50
CA TYR A 9 -27.86 -4.45 13.46
C TYR A 9 -26.44 -4.87 13.03
N LYS A 10 -25.88 -5.92 13.65
CA LYS A 10 -24.54 -6.43 13.29
C LYS A 10 -24.46 -6.85 11.82
N MET A 11 -25.52 -7.44 11.26
CA MET A 11 -25.56 -7.78 9.84
C MET A 11 -25.59 -6.55 8.93
N CYS A 12 -26.41 -5.55 9.25
CA CYS A 12 -26.48 -4.29 8.48
C CYS A 12 -25.13 -3.56 8.48
N VAL A 13 -24.46 -3.61 9.62
CA VAL A 13 -23.12 -3.08 9.83
C VAL A 13 -22.09 -3.77 8.92
N SER A 14 -22.01 -5.10 8.95
CA SER A 14 -21.07 -5.86 8.10
C SER A 14 -21.38 -5.70 6.61
N GLU A 15 -22.66 -5.57 6.23
CA GLU A 15 -23.05 -5.29 4.84
C GLU A 15 -22.52 -3.93 4.39
N LEU A 16 -22.71 -2.89 5.21
CA LEU A 16 -22.24 -1.53 4.91
C LEU A 16 -20.72 -1.47 4.80
N GLU A 17 -20.00 -2.09 5.73
CA GLU A 17 -18.53 -2.16 5.73
C GLU A 17 -17.99 -2.77 4.44
N ARG A 18 -18.45 -3.98 4.12
CA ARG A 18 -18.00 -4.72 2.94
C ARG A 18 -18.17 -3.88 1.67
N LEU A 19 -19.27 -3.14 1.57
CA LEU A 19 -19.54 -2.28 0.42
C LEU A 19 -18.59 -1.07 0.37
N VAL A 20 -18.29 -0.44 1.50
CA VAL A 20 -17.39 0.73 1.48
C VAL A 20 -15.93 0.31 1.31
N VAL A 21 -15.47 -0.75 1.97
CA VAL A 21 -14.14 -1.33 1.77
C VAL A 21 -13.96 -1.74 0.30
N GLY A 22 -14.97 -2.38 -0.29
CA GLY A 22 -14.97 -2.66 -1.71
C GLY A 22 -14.79 -1.38 -2.54
N ARG A 23 -15.53 -0.31 -2.24
CA ARG A 23 -15.45 0.96 -2.99
C ARG A 23 -14.05 1.55 -2.91
N LEU A 24 -13.39 1.47 -1.74
CA LEU A 24 -12.02 1.93 -1.58
C LEU A 24 -11.06 1.17 -2.49
N PHE A 25 -11.11 -0.15 -2.51
CA PHE A 25 -10.28 -0.94 -3.42
C PHE A 25 -10.52 -0.60 -4.89
N GLU A 26 -11.76 -0.32 -5.29
CA GLU A 26 -12.06 0.14 -6.64
C GLU A 26 -11.48 1.52 -6.96
N THR A 27 -11.59 2.47 -6.03
CA THR A 27 -11.03 3.81 -6.19
C THR A 27 -9.50 3.76 -6.28
N THR A 28 -8.84 3.00 -5.39
CA THR A 28 -7.39 2.78 -5.45
C THR A 28 -6.99 2.16 -6.78
N LYS A 29 -7.72 1.14 -7.25
CA LYS A 29 -7.43 0.47 -8.51
C LYS A 29 -7.62 1.38 -9.72
N LEU A 30 -8.60 2.28 -9.68
CA LEU A 30 -8.81 3.27 -10.74
C LEU A 30 -7.66 4.29 -10.81
N GLY A 31 -7.07 4.63 -9.66
CA GLY A 31 -5.92 5.55 -9.55
C GLY A 31 -4.57 4.99 -9.98
N MET A 32 -4.45 3.68 -10.24
CA MET A 32 -3.19 3.06 -10.66
C MET A 32 -2.86 3.34 -12.15
N SER A 33 -1.58 3.56 -12.44
CA SER A 33 -1.07 3.59 -13.83
C SER A 33 -1.11 2.19 -14.45
N GLY A 34 -1.25 2.09 -15.78
CA GLY A 34 -1.27 0.80 -16.50
C GLY A 34 -2.63 0.10 -16.60
N VAL A 35 -3.72 0.71 -16.12
CA VAL A 35 -5.09 0.16 -16.30
C VAL A 35 -5.60 0.43 -17.72
N ALA A 36 -5.84 -0.65 -18.48
CA ALA A 36 -6.39 -0.55 -19.84
C ALA A 36 -7.76 0.15 -19.85
N TYR A 37 -8.08 0.84 -20.95
CA TYR A 37 -9.32 1.63 -21.11
C TYR A 37 -10.59 0.85 -20.75
N LYS A 38 -10.73 -0.38 -21.27
CA LYS A 38 -11.89 -1.26 -20.98
C LYS A 38 -12.01 -1.59 -19.48
N MET A 39 -10.89 -1.71 -18.77
CA MET A 39 -10.90 -1.95 -17.33
C MET A 39 -11.30 -0.70 -16.55
N ARG A 40 -10.84 0.49 -16.95
CA ARG A 40 -11.31 1.76 -16.37
C ARG A 40 -12.81 1.94 -16.54
N GLU A 41 -13.37 1.64 -17.72
CA GLU A 41 -14.80 1.73 -17.94
C GLU A 41 -15.61 0.82 -16.99
N LYS A 42 -15.16 -0.44 -16.83
CA LYS A 42 -15.76 -1.38 -15.88
C LYS A 42 -15.68 -0.88 -14.44
N LEU A 43 -14.51 -0.35 -14.03
CA LEU A 43 -14.32 0.21 -12.69
C LEU A 43 -15.23 1.42 -12.46
N SER A 44 -15.37 2.32 -13.42
CA SER A 44 -16.28 3.47 -13.32
C SER A 44 -17.74 3.04 -13.18
N LYS A 45 -18.19 2.02 -13.91
CA LYS A 45 -19.54 1.45 -13.75
C LYS A 45 -19.70 0.82 -12.36
N ALA A 46 -18.73 0.02 -11.93
CA ALA A 46 -18.76 -0.65 -10.64
C ALA A 46 -18.80 0.35 -9.47
N LEU A 47 -18.05 1.47 -9.55
CA LEU A 47 -18.08 2.56 -8.57
C LEU A 47 -19.47 3.20 -8.44
N LYS A 48 -20.17 3.43 -9.56
CA LYS A 48 -21.54 3.96 -9.55
C LYS A 48 -22.51 2.99 -8.88
N THR A 49 -22.51 1.73 -9.32
CA THR A 49 -23.35 0.68 -8.73
C THR A 49 -23.06 0.49 -7.25
N ARG A 50 -21.80 0.57 -6.84
CA ARG A 50 -21.40 0.45 -5.43
C ARG A 50 -21.85 1.65 -4.61
N ALA A 51 -21.80 2.87 -5.16
CA ALA A 51 -22.30 4.04 -4.46
C ALA A 51 -23.80 3.91 -4.15
N GLU A 52 -24.60 3.44 -5.11
CA GLU A 52 -26.02 3.16 -4.90
C GLU A 52 -26.25 2.06 -3.84
N ALA A 53 -25.45 0.98 -3.88
CA ALA A 53 -25.52 -0.09 -2.90
C ALA A 53 -25.18 0.40 -1.48
N ILE A 54 -24.15 1.23 -1.32
CA ILE A 54 -23.81 1.85 -0.04
C ILE A 54 -24.97 2.71 0.46
N GLY A 55 -25.62 3.48 -0.42
CA GLY A 55 -26.77 4.31 -0.04
C GLY A 55 -27.93 3.48 0.52
N LYS A 56 -28.22 2.33 -0.11
CA LYS A 56 -29.23 1.39 0.38
C LYS A 56 -28.83 0.74 1.70
N ALA A 57 -27.58 0.29 1.83
CA ALA A 57 -27.08 -0.31 3.06
C ALA A 57 -27.04 0.69 4.23
N LEU A 58 -26.73 1.96 3.95
CA LEU A 58 -26.78 3.05 4.93
C LEU A 58 -28.18 3.26 5.49
N ASN A 59 -29.20 3.24 4.63
CA ASN A 59 -30.59 3.35 5.08
C ASN A 59 -30.96 2.17 5.99
N ARG A 60 -30.64 0.93 5.59
CA ARG A 60 -30.88 -0.26 6.42
C ARG A 60 -30.16 -0.18 7.77
N TYR A 61 -28.93 0.30 7.79
CA TYR A 61 -28.20 0.56 9.03
C TYR A 61 -28.94 1.58 9.91
N ASN A 62 -29.36 2.71 9.33
CA ASN A 62 -30.05 3.79 10.05
C ASN A 62 -31.42 3.37 10.60
N ASP A 63 -32.10 2.45 9.91
CA ASP A 63 -33.33 1.83 10.37
C ASP A 63 -33.05 0.85 11.52
N ALA A 64 -32.03 -0.01 11.37
CA ALA A 64 -31.66 -0.99 12.39
C ALA A 64 -31.24 -0.31 13.71
N VAL A 65 -30.45 0.76 13.67
CA VAL A 65 -30.04 1.48 14.91
C VAL A 65 -31.19 2.16 15.64
N ALA A 66 -32.27 2.53 14.93
CA ALA A 66 -33.46 3.11 15.55
C ALA A 66 -34.26 2.08 16.36
N THR A 67 -34.12 0.79 16.03
CA THR A 67 -34.78 -0.31 16.74
C THR A 67 -33.99 -0.82 17.96
N LEU A 68 -32.77 -0.33 18.19
CA LEU A 68 -31.93 -0.73 19.33
C LEU A 68 -32.34 0.02 20.61
N THR A 69 -32.08 -0.61 21.75
CA THR A 69 -32.27 -0.01 23.08
C THR A 69 -30.95 -0.14 23.86
N PRO A 70 -30.19 0.96 24.07
CA PRO A 70 -30.45 2.34 23.62
C PRO A 70 -30.24 2.54 22.10
N PRO A 71 -30.90 3.55 21.49
CA PRO A 71 -30.68 3.91 20.09
C PRO A 71 -29.25 4.34 19.83
N ARG A 72 -28.67 3.92 18.70
CA ARG A 72 -27.31 4.31 18.28
C ARG A 72 -27.35 5.49 17.29
N PRO A 73 -26.27 6.27 17.18
CA PRO A 73 -26.22 7.40 16.24
C PRO A 73 -26.33 6.94 14.78
N ARG A 74 -27.12 7.70 14.01
CA ARG A 74 -27.28 7.52 12.56
C ARG A 74 -26.01 7.96 11.82
N LEU A 75 -25.72 7.29 10.72
CA LEU A 75 -24.60 7.63 9.83
C LEU A 75 -25.09 8.45 8.64
N THR A 76 -24.27 9.40 8.22
CA THR A 76 -24.48 10.20 7.00
C THR A 76 -23.52 9.75 5.90
N TRP A 77 -23.91 10.00 4.65
CA TRP A 77 -23.06 9.71 3.49
C TRP A 77 -21.70 10.44 3.56
N HIS A 78 -21.71 11.69 4.03
CA HIS A 78 -20.49 12.49 4.21
C HIS A 78 -19.55 11.86 5.25
N SER A 79 -20.11 11.40 6.37
CA SER A 79 -19.35 10.67 7.40
C SER A 79 -18.68 9.42 6.82
N ILE A 80 -19.39 8.64 5.99
CA ILE A 80 -18.82 7.46 5.32
C ILE A 80 -17.67 7.82 4.39
N ILE A 81 -17.82 8.85 3.56
CA ILE A 81 -16.78 9.25 2.60
C ILE A 81 -15.51 9.72 3.31
N ASN A 82 -15.63 10.58 4.31
CA ASN A 82 -14.48 11.12 5.03
C ASN A 82 -13.68 10.01 5.72
N THR A 83 -14.39 9.02 6.26
CA THR A 83 -13.77 7.87 6.91
C THR A 83 -13.14 6.92 5.88
N ALA A 84 -13.78 6.76 4.72
CA ALA A 84 -13.26 5.94 3.64
C ALA A 84 -11.94 6.51 3.09
N SER A 85 -11.86 7.83 2.86
CA SER A 85 -10.67 8.47 2.30
C SER A 85 -9.40 8.31 3.13
N LEU A 86 -9.53 8.11 4.44
CA LEU A 86 -8.37 8.05 5.34
C LEU A 86 -7.80 6.62 5.48
N ALA A 87 -8.26 5.65 4.70
CA ALA A 87 -8.04 4.21 4.96
C ALA A 87 -8.46 3.80 6.39
N GLU A 88 -9.33 4.61 7.01
CA GLU A 88 -9.81 4.50 8.40
C GLU A 88 -11.07 3.64 8.51
N PHE A 89 -11.28 2.72 7.58
CA PHE A 89 -12.43 1.83 7.61
C PHE A 89 -12.34 0.72 8.67
N ASP A 90 -11.53 0.92 9.70
CA ASP A 90 -11.38 0.03 10.86
C ASP A 90 -12.56 0.14 11.85
N TRP A 91 -13.69 0.75 11.49
CA TRP A 91 -14.86 0.84 12.38
C TRP A 91 -15.36 -0.54 12.85
N LEU A 92 -15.04 -1.62 12.13
CA LEU A 92 -15.83 -2.85 12.19
C LEU A 92 -15.01 -4.15 12.10
N ARG A 93 -13.72 -4.10 12.43
CA ARG A 93 -12.96 -5.32 12.74
C ARG A 93 -13.42 -5.89 14.08
N GLU A 94 -14.50 -6.67 14.01
CA GLU A 94 -14.77 -7.88 14.81
C GLU A 94 -14.21 -7.87 16.26
N THR A 95 -14.76 -7.07 17.18
CA THR A 95 -15.11 -7.43 18.58
C THR A 95 -15.32 -6.22 19.52
N TRP A 96 -16.59 -5.89 19.80
CA TRP A 96 -17.16 -5.64 21.14
C TRP A 96 -16.87 -4.34 21.93
N GLU A 97 -16.10 -3.37 21.44
CA GLU A 97 -16.06 -2.01 22.05
C GLU A 97 -16.04 -0.89 21.01
N ASP A 98 -16.63 0.26 21.33
CA ASP A 98 -16.57 1.45 20.49
C ASP A 98 -15.15 2.03 20.50
N ILE A 99 -14.29 1.51 19.63
CA ILE A 99 -12.89 1.93 19.53
C ILE A 99 -12.73 3.39 19.08
N ARG A 100 -13.78 4.05 18.55
CA ARG A 100 -13.71 5.47 18.17
C ARG A 100 -13.42 6.37 19.36
N SER A 101 -13.78 5.91 20.56
CA SER A 101 -13.46 6.58 21.82
C SER A 101 -12.00 6.41 22.24
N LEU A 102 -11.28 5.42 21.69
CA LEU A 102 -9.91 5.15 22.06
C LEU A 102 -8.97 6.21 21.45
N PRO A 103 -7.99 6.71 22.21
CA PRO A 103 -7.09 7.76 21.74
C PRO A 103 -6.39 7.42 20.42
N TRP A 104 -5.99 6.17 20.22
CA TRP A 104 -5.27 5.71 19.02
C TRP A 104 -6.14 5.61 17.76
N ALA A 105 -7.46 5.61 17.90
CA ALA A 105 -8.40 5.58 16.78
C ALA A 105 -8.77 6.98 16.27
N GLN A 106 -8.41 8.04 17.00
CA GLN A 106 -8.62 9.41 16.57
C GLN A 106 -7.68 9.72 15.39
N PRO A 107 -8.18 10.31 14.28
CA PRO A 107 -7.40 10.56 13.07
C PRO A 107 -6.09 11.31 13.35
N ALA A 108 -6.17 12.42 14.09
CA ALA A 108 -5.01 13.23 14.44
C ALA A 108 -3.94 12.46 15.24
N VAL A 109 -4.38 11.60 16.17
CA VAL A 109 -3.46 10.78 16.98
C VAL A 109 -2.85 9.69 16.12
N ARG A 110 -3.60 9.08 15.20
CA ARG A 110 -3.08 8.07 14.27
C ARG A 110 -2.08 8.66 13.30
N GLU A 111 -2.35 9.82 12.72
CA GLU A 111 -1.39 10.56 11.90
C GLU A 111 -0.11 10.85 12.69
N ALA A 112 -0.24 11.35 13.91
CA ALA A 112 0.90 11.59 14.79
C ALA A 112 1.68 10.31 15.11
N MET A 113 0.99 9.18 15.35
CA MET A 113 1.62 7.88 15.57
C MET A 113 2.35 7.38 14.33
N VAL A 114 1.76 7.48 13.14
CA VAL A 114 2.41 7.09 11.88
C VAL A 114 3.67 7.89 11.65
N LEU A 115 3.63 9.22 11.88
CA LEU A 115 4.81 10.08 11.81
C LEU A 115 5.85 9.69 12.86
N TYR A 116 5.43 9.53 14.12
CA TYR A 116 6.32 9.16 15.22
C TYR A 116 7.03 7.82 14.97
N PHE A 117 6.27 6.78 14.62
CA PHE A 117 6.83 5.47 14.32
C PHE A 117 7.63 5.48 13.01
N GLY A 118 7.24 6.29 12.02
CA GLY A 118 8.03 6.53 10.82
C GLY A 118 9.39 7.13 11.14
N MET A 119 9.44 8.16 11.98
CA MET A 119 10.69 8.77 12.44
C MET A 119 11.53 7.80 13.27
N LYS A 120 10.90 7.04 14.17
CA LYS A 120 11.59 6.03 14.98
C LYS A 120 12.23 4.96 14.08
N ARG A 121 11.46 4.37 13.16
CA ARG A 121 11.95 3.36 12.23
C ARG A 121 12.93 3.90 11.19
N ALA A 122 12.87 5.19 10.84
CA ALA A 122 13.87 5.79 9.96
C ALA A 122 15.29 5.68 10.52
N THR A 123 15.45 5.70 11.85
CA THR A 123 16.75 5.50 12.49
C THR A 123 17.27 4.06 12.32
N GLU A 124 16.39 3.07 12.43
CA GLU A 124 16.68 1.65 12.19
C GLU A 124 17.00 1.42 10.70
N GLU A 125 16.18 2.00 9.82
CA GLU A 125 16.32 1.90 8.37
C GLU A 125 17.66 2.49 7.91
N LYS A 126 18.13 3.60 8.51
CA LYS A 126 19.45 4.16 8.22
C LYS A 126 20.58 3.14 8.47
N VAL A 127 20.52 2.39 9.58
CA VAL A 127 21.51 1.36 9.90
C VAL A 127 21.44 0.22 8.90
N ARG A 128 20.22 -0.20 8.54
CA ARG A 128 19.98 -1.26 7.57
C ARG A 128 20.48 -0.88 6.16
N LEU A 129 20.22 0.35 5.73
CA LEU A 129 20.66 0.88 4.44
C LEU A 129 22.18 0.87 4.31
N ASN A 130 22.95 1.08 5.38
CA ASN A 130 24.42 0.95 5.31
C ASN A 130 24.86 -0.46 4.88
N VAL A 131 24.15 -1.50 5.33
CA VAL A 131 24.43 -2.89 4.95
C VAL A 131 23.94 -3.16 3.53
N GLU A 132 22.74 -2.73 3.19
CA GLU A 132 22.15 -2.96 1.86
C GLU A 132 22.92 -2.23 0.75
N ILE A 133 23.41 -1.01 1.00
CA ILE A 133 24.26 -0.28 0.06
C ILE A 133 25.53 -1.08 -0.23
N ARG A 134 26.18 -1.64 0.79
CA ARG A 134 27.37 -2.47 0.61
C ARG A 134 27.06 -3.72 -0.19
N HIS A 135 25.98 -4.43 0.14
CA HIS A 135 25.55 -5.60 -0.61
C HIS A 135 25.26 -5.27 -2.08
N LEU A 136 24.65 -4.11 -2.35
CA LEU A 136 24.37 -3.65 -3.70
C LEU A 136 25.66 -3.39 -4.48
N VAL A 137 26.65 -2.73 -3.88
CA VAL A 137 27.96 -2.50 -4.50
C VAL A 137 28.66 -3.82 -4.81
N THR A 138 28.71 -4.74 -3.84
CA THR A 138 29.29 -6.08 -4.04
C THR A 138 28.59 -6.82 -5.17
N PHE A 139 27.25 -6.84 -5.17
CA PHE A 139 26.46 -7.45 -6.23
C PHE A 139 26.78 -6.85 -7.61
N MET A 140 26.91 -5.52 -7.71
CA MET A 140 27.25 -4.86 -8.97
C MET A 140 28.65 -5.24 -9.49
N LEU A 141 29.63 -5.40 -8.60
CA LEU A 141 30.98 -5.82 -8.95
C LEU A 141 31.02 -7.30 -9.36
N ASP A 142 30.35 -8.17 -8.61
CA ASP A 142 30.27 -9.60 -8.90
C ASP A 142 29.56 -9.83 -10.25
N ASP A 143 28.41 -9.18 -10.48
CA ASP A 143 27.67 -9.24 -11.75
C ASP A 143 28.56 -8.78 -12.91
N HIS A 144 29.33 -7.70 -12.73
CA HIS A 144 30.27 -7.22 -13.76
C HIS A 144 31.36 -8.25 -14.08
N VAL A 145 31.97 -8.85 -13.06
CA VAL A 145 33.02 -9.87 -13.22
C VAL A 145 32.47 -11.14 -13.85
N ASP A 146 31.26 -11.56 -13.47
CA ASP A 146 30.62 -12.76 -13.99
C ASP A 146 30.25 -12.61 -15.47
N TYR A 147 29.69 -11.46 -15.87
CA TYR A 147 29.46 -11.16 -17.29
C TYR A 147 30.78 -11.15 -18.07
N TYR A 148 31.81 -10.48 -17.56
CA TYR A 148 33.12 -10.43 -18.22
C TYR A 148 33.69 -11.85 -18.44
N ARG A 149 33.64 -12.70 -17.41
CA ARG A 149 34.10 -14.11 -17.50
C ARG A 149 33.23 -14.94 -18.45
N ALA A 150 31.91 -14.76 -18.41
CA ALA A 150 30.99 -15.50 -19.28
C ALA A 150 31.19 -15.14 -20.75
N ILE A 151 31.38 -13.86 -21.06
CA ILE A 151 31.66 -13.38 -22.42
C ILE A 151 33.00 -13.94 -22.90
N ALA A 152 34.06 -13.84 -22.10
CA ALA A 152 35.38 -14.38 -22.46
C ALA A 152 35.35 -15.89 -22.76
N LYS A 153 34.61 -16.66 -21.97
CA LYS A 153 34.44 -18.12 -22.17
C LYS A 153 33.61 -18.47 -23.41
N THR A 154 32.63 -17.65 -23.78
CA THR A 154 31.68 -17.95 -24.86
C THR A 154 32.07 -17.34 -26.20
N LEU A 155 33.03 -16.42 -26.23
CA LEU A 155 33.41 -15.66 -27.42
C LEU A 155 33.82 -16.54 -28.62
N ILE A 156 34.63 -17.58 -28.37
CA ILE A 156 35.09 -18.52 -29.41
C ILE A 156 34.05 -19.61 -29.70
N PRO A 157 33.52 -20.36 -28.70
CA PRO A 157 32.63 -21.49 -29.00
C PRO A 157 31.25 -21.04 -29.49
N HIS A 158 30.73 -19.90 -29.02
CA HIS A 158 29.35 -19.46 -29.29
C HIS A 158 29.25 -17.93 -29.44
N PRO A 159 29.69 -17.37 -30.58
CA PRO A 159 29.78 -15.92 -30.77
C PRO A 159 28.43 -15.19 -30.68
N ALA A 160 27.34 -15.83 -31.12
CA ALA A 160 25.99 -15.26 -30.99
C ALA A 160 25.55 -15.10 -29.52
N LEU A 161 25.88 -16.09 -28.67
CA LEU A 161 25.60 -16.02 -27.24
C LEU A 161 26.46 -14.94 -26.56
N ALA A 162 27.76 -14.86 -26.91
CA ALA A 162 28.65 -13.83 -26.41
C ALA A 162 28.14 -12.41 -26.78
N HIS A 163 27.59 -12.22 -27.98
CA HIS A 163 26.98 -10.97 -28.38
C HIS A 163 25.77 -10.59 -27.52
N GLU A 164 24.85 -11.53 -27.26
CA GLU A 164 23.70 -11.27 -26.38
C GLU A 164 24.14 -10.97 -24.94
N LEU A 165 25.12 -11.70 -24.41
CA LEU A 165 25.71 -11.42 -23.09
C LEU A 165 26.32 -10.02 -23.04
N GLN A 166 27.04 -9.59 -24.09
CA GLN A 166 27.60 -8.25 -24.20
C GLN A 166 26.50 -7.17 -24.23
N ARG A 167 25.40 -7.40 -24.94
CA ARG A 167 24.25 -6.49 -24.96
C ARG A 167 23.63 -6.33 -23.57
N GLN A 168 23.40 -7.45 -22.88
CA GLN A 168 22.84 -7.45 -21.53
C GLN A 168 23.79 -6.78 -20.52
N TRP A 169 25.09 -7.09 -20.60
CA TRP A 169 26.11 -6.48 -19.75
C TRP A 169 26.17 -4.96 -19.95
N THR A 170 26.13 -4.49 -21.20
CA THR A 170 26.12 -3.05 -21.51
C THR A 170 24.88 -2.35 -20.94
N PHE A 171 23.72 -2.99 -21.04
CA PHE A 171 22.48 -2.46 -20.46
C PHE A 171 22.56 -2.37 -18.93
N ARG A 172 23.03 -3.44 -18.27
CA ARG A 172 23.23 -3.47 -16.82
C ARG A 172 24.27 -2.45 -16.36
N MET A 173 25.36 -2.29 -17.11
CA MET A 173 26.39 -1.30 -16.79
C MET A 173 25.81 0.12 -16.76
N ARG A 174 24.92 0.48 -17.71
CA ARG A 174 24.25 1.79 -17.70
C ARG A 174 23.39 2.00 -16.45
N ILE A 175 22.66 0.98 -16.03
CA ILE A 175 21.86 1.00 -14.79
C ILE A 175 22.79 1.16 -13.59
N ASN A 176 23.83 0.33 -13.52
CA ASN A 176 24.82 0.32 -12.45
C ASN A 176 25.55 1.66 -12.33
N THR A 177 25.89 2.33 -13.45
CA THR A 177 26.46 3.68 -13.43
C THR A 177 25.52 4.69 -12.78
N SER A 178 24.21 4.64 -13.10
CA SER A 178 23.21 5.53 -12.51
C SER A 178 23.02 5.27 -11.01
N ILE A 179 23.01 3.99 -10.61
CA ILE A 179 22.96 3.58 -9.20
C ILE A 179 24.21 4.06 -8.47
N ALA A 180 25.41 3.83 -9.02
CA ALA A 180 26.68 4.24 -8.42
C ALA A 180 26.73 5.75 -8.19
N ALA A 181 26.29 6.56 -9.15
CA ALA A 181 26.22 8.01 -8.99
C ALA A 181 25.30 8.42 -7.83
N ARG A 182 24.16 7.73 -7.64
CA ARG A 182 23.26 7.98 -6.49
C ARG A 182 23.87 7.53 -5.17
N LEU A 183 24.58 6.40 -5.16
CA LEU A 183 25.27 5.92 -3.95
C LEU A 183 26.38 6.89 -3.54
N GLU A 184 27.12 7.45 -4.51
CA GLU A 184 28.13 8.48 -4.24
C GLU A 184 27.51 9.74 -3.61
N LEU A 185 26.38 10.22 -4.15
CA LEU A 185 25.65 11.34 -3.55
C LEU A 185 25.16 11.00 -2.13
N THR A 186 24.73 9.76 -1.91
CA THR A 186 24.28 9.28 -0.59
C THR A 186 25.43 9.28 0.41
N ALA A 187 26.62 8.84 -0.01
CA ALA A 187 27.81 8.82 0.85
C ALA A 187 28.31 10.23 1.24
N ARG A 188 27.98 11.25 0.46
CA ARG A 188 28.30 12.66 0.76
C ARG A 188 27.34 13.29 1.79
N LEU A 189 26.24 12.63 2.14
CA LEU A 189 25.30 13.17 3.12
C LEU A 189 25.93 13.17 4.52
N LYS A 190 25.78 14.28 5.25
CA LYS A 190 26.29 14.42 6.63
C LYS A 190 25.77 13.34 7.59
N CYS A 191 24.60 12.76 7.31
CA CYS A 191 23.98 11.73 8.12
C CYS A 191 24.37 10.29 7.71
N PHE A 192 25.13 10.13 6.63
CA PHE A 192 25.62 8.82 6.21
C PHE A 192 26.69 8.33 7.19
N THR A 193 26.57 7.08 7.60
CA THR A 193 27.42 6.45 8.63
C THR A 193 28.04 5.15 8.14
N GLY A 194 27.72 4.73 6.92
CA GLY A 194 28.29 3.55 6.28
C GLY A 194 29.61 3.84 5.58
N SER A 195 30.13 2.83 4.90
CA SER A 195 31.30 2.90 4.02
C SER A 195 30.92 2.34 2.65
N LEU A 196 31.35 3.00 1.57
CA LEU A 196 31.34 2.46 0.22
C LEU A 196 32.61 1.66 -0.05
#